data_AF-A0A497N118-F1
#
_entry.id   AF-A0A497N118-F1
#
_cell.length_a   1.000
_cell.length_b   1.000
_cell.length_c   1.000
_cell.angle_alpha   90.00
_cell.angle_beta   90.00
_cell.angle_gamma   90.00
#
_symmetry.space_group_name_H-M   'P 1'
#
loop_
_entity.id
_entity.type
_entity.pdbx_description
1 polymer ?
#
loop_
_entity_poly.entity_id
_entity_poly.type
_entity_poly.pdbx_seq_one_letter_code
_entity_poly.pdbx_strand_id
1 'polypeptide(L)' 'VIGCGGILTWRDAVEFLLCGASAVQVGTAIMYRGLGVFQEIIQGIEAYLRRKGFGGVEEVVGRAHGAA' A
#
# COMPACT_ATOMS: atom_id res chain seq x y z
N VAL A 1 -4.31 -10.40 6.48
CA VAL A 1 -4.22 -9.35 7.53
C VAL A 1 -4.73 -8.03 6.98
N ILE A 2 -5.38 -7.16 7.76
CA ILE A 2 -5.71 -5.79 7.35
C ILE A 2 -4.84 -4.83 8.17
N GLY A 3 -3.97 -4.07 7.49
CA GLY A 3 -3.07 -3.10 8.11
C GLY A 3 -3.77 -1.77 8.39
N CYS A 4 -3.51 -1.17 9.54
CA CYS A 4 -4.08 0.12 9.93
C CYS A 4 -3.08 0.91 10.79
N GLY A 5 -3.08 2.23 10.61
CA GLY A 5 -2.25 3.16 11.39
C GLY A 5 -1.04 3.68 10.61
N GLY A 6 -0.89 5.01 10.56
CA GLY A 6 0.30 5.66 10.00
C GLY A 6 0.42 5.71 8.47
N ILE A 7 -0.57 5.21 7.72
CA ILE A 7 -0.54 5.23 6.24
C ILE A 7 -0.93 6.63 5.73
N LEU A 8 0.06 7.39 5.27
CA LEU A 8 -0.09 8.75 4.73
C LEU A 8 0.22 8.83 3.22
N THR A 9 0.98 7.85 2.72
CA THR A 9 1.48 7.78 1.34
C THR A 9 1.32 6.37 0.76
N TRP A 10 1.53 6.25 -0.56
CA TRP A 10 1.57 4.95 -1.23
C TRP A 10 2.72 4.05 -0.75
N ARG A 11 3.82 4.63 -0.27
CA ARG A 11 5.00 3.88 0.21
C ARG A 11 4.64 3.13 1.48
N ASP A 12 4.04 3.85 2.44
CA ASP A 12 3.56 3.25 3.69
C ASP A 12 2.59 2.11 3.39
N ALA A 13 1.64 2.31 2.46
CA ALA A 13 0.72 1.24 2.05
C ALA A 13 1.47 0.02 1.47
N VAL A 14 2.44 0.23 0.58
CA VAL A 14 3.29 -0.85 0.03
C VAL A 14 4.10 -1.55 1.12
N GLU A 15 4.63 -0.83 2.09
CA GLU A 15 5.35 -1.42 3.23
C GLU A 15 4.46 -2.35 4.05
N PHE A 16 3.21 -1.94 4.33
CA PHE A 16 2.22 -2.82 4.97
C PHE A 16 1.94 -4.07 4.13
N LEU A 17 1.78 -3.93 2.81
CA LEU A 17 1.60 -5.08 1.91
C LEU A 17 2.81 -6.01 1.97
N LEU A 18 4.02 -5.48 1.84
CA LEU A 18 5.27 -6.24 1.93
C LEU A 18 5.40 -6.99 3.26
N CYS A 19 4.94 -6.39 4.37
CA CYS A 19 4.85 -6.99 5.69
C CYS A 19 3.65 -7.95 5.88
N GLY A 20 2.92 -8.30 4.81
CA GLY A 20 1.89 -9.33 4.82
C GLY A 20 0.45 -8.84 5.01
N ALA A 21 0.21 -7.52 5.00
CA ALA A 21 -1.15 -7.01 4.90
C ALA A 21 -1.75 -7.36 3.52
N SER A 22 -2.99 -7.80 3.50
CA SER A 22 -3.77 -8.07 2.28
C SER A 22 -4.65 -6.88 1.88
N ALA A 23 -4.87 -5.96 2.83
CA ALA A 23 -5.54 -4.69 2.62
C ALA A 23 -5.02 -3.66 3.64
N VAL A 24 -5.25 -2.38 3.38
CA VAL A 24 -4.85 -1.28 4.27
C VAL A 24 -6.01 -0.32 4.54
N GLN A 25 -6.04 0.27 5.73
CA GLN A 25 -7.00 1.30 6.13
C GLN A 25 -6.30 2.65 6.26
N VAL A 26 -6.97 3.69 5.76
CA VAL A 26 -6.48 5.07 5.79
C VAL A 26 -7.48 5.91 6.58
N GLY A 27 -7.00 6.57 7.64
CA GLY A 27 -7.82 7.42 8.52
C GLY A 27 -7.24 8.82 8.66
N THR A 28 -6.18 8.94 9.46
CA THR A 28 -5.50 10.22 9.75
C THR A 28 -5.10 11.00 8.50
N ALA A 29 -4.71 10.34 7.41
CA ALA A 29 -4.36 11.00 6.17
C ALA A 29 -5.53 11.78 5.55
N ILE A 30 -6.77 11.31 5.72
CA ILE A 30 -7.98 11.98 5.22
C ILE A 30 -8.14 13.33 5.90
N MET A 31 -7.86 13.42 7.20
CA MET A 31 -7.99 14.67 7.96
C MET A 31 -7.02 15.74 7.48
N TYR A 32 -5.80 15.36 7.07
CA TYR A 32 -4.77 16.31 6.62
C TYR A 32 -4.80 16.60 5.13
N ARG A 33 -5.23 15.64 4.30
CA ARG A 33 -5.07 15.67 2.84
C ARG A 33 -6.39 15.58 2.08
N GLY A 34 -7.50 15.44 2.78
CA GLY A 34 -8.82 15.23 2.19
C GLY A 34 -8.97 13.86 1.51
N LEU A 35 -10.08 13.67 0.82
CA LEU A 35 -10.41 12.40 0.15
C LEU A 35 -9.52 12.09 -1.08
N GLY A 36 -8.83 13.10 -1.63
CA GLY A 36 -7.90 12.91 -2.75
C GLY A 36 -6.75 11.95 -2.45
N VAL A 37 -6.42 11.76 -1.17
CA VAL A 37 -5.37 10.85 -0.71
C VAL A 37 -5.56 9.41 -1.19
N PHE A 38 -6.80 8.95 -1.34
CA PHE A 38 -7.07 7.60 -1.84
C PHE A 38 -6.57 7.42 -3.28
N GLN A 39 -6.86 8.38 -4.15
CA GLN A 39 -6.44 8.32 -5.55
C GLN A 39 -4.91 8.42 -5.67
N GLU A 40 -4.27 9.28 -4.87
CA GLU A 40 -2.80 9.37 -4.85
C GLU A 40 -2.13 8.07 -4.38
N ILE A 41 -2.68 7.43 -3.35
CA ILE A 41 -2.19 6.14 -2.85
C ILE A 41 -2.32 5.07 -3.93
N ILE A 42 -3.49 4.96 -4.56
CA ILE A 42 -3.76 3.98 -5.63
C ILE A 42 -2.79 4.18 -6.80
N GLN A 43 -2.66 5.40 -7.31
CA GLN A 43 -1.75 5.72 -8.43
C GLN A 43 -0.29 5.43 -8.08
N GLY A 44 0.13 5.74 -6.85
CA GLY A 44 1.48 5.45 -6.37
C GLY A 44 1.77 3.95 -6.28
N ILE A 45 0.81 3.15 -5.81
CA ILE A 45 0.88 1.68 -5.79
C ILE A 45 0.97 1.13 -7.21
N GLU A 46 0.08 1.52 -8.12
CA GLU A 46 0.11 1.07 -9.51
C GLU A 46 1.46 1.39 -10.19
N ALA A 47 1.97 2.60 -9.99
CA ALA A 47 3.26 3.00 -10.53
C ALA A 47 4.41 2.18 -9.92
N TYR A 48 4.33 1.84 -8.63
CA TYR A 48 5.28 0.95 -7.98
C TYR A 48 5.24 -0.47 -8.57
N LEU A 49 4.06 -1.06 -8.73
CA LEU A 49 3.89 -2.39 -9.32
C LEU A 49 4.45 -2.44 -10.74
N ARG A 50 4.08 -1.47 -11.59
CA ARG A 50 4.62 -1.35 -12.96
C ARG A 50 6.14 -1.25 -12.99
N ARG A 51 6.73 -0.41 -12.13
CA ARG A 51 8.20 -0.25 -12.05
C ARG A 51 8.91 -1.53 -11.60
N LYS A 52 8.24 -2.38 -10.82
CA LYS A 52 8.79 -3.65 -10.30
C LYS A 52 8.43 -4.86 -11.16
N GLY A 53 7.56 -4.70 -12.16
CA GLY A 53 7.12 -5.80 -13.02
C GLY A 53 6.11 -6.74 -12.36
N PHE A 54 5.38 -6.29 -11.34
CA PHE A 54 4.30 -7.05 -10.71
C PHE A 54 2.98 -6.83 -11.46
N GLY A 55 2.21 -7.89 -11.65
CA GLY A 55 0.87 -7.86 -12.23
C GLY A 55 -0.22 -7.45 -11.25
N GLY A 56 0.01 -7.62 -9.95
CA GLY A 56 -0.95 -7.26 -8.91
C GLY A 56 -0.35 -7.06 -7.52
N VAL A 57 -1.18 -6.58 -6.59
CA VAL A 57 -0.78 -6.32 -5.20
C VAL A 57 -0.52 -7.62 -4.43
N GLU A 58 -1.22 -8.69 -4.78
CA GLU A 58 -1.08 -10.05 -4.26
C GLU A 58 0.34 -10.58 -4.42
N GLU A 59 1.04 -10.21 -5.49
CA GLU A 59 2.43 -10.59 -5.69
C GLU A 59 3.37 -9.89 -4.73
N VAL A 60 2.96 -8.78 -4.09
CA VAL A 60 3.78 -8.01 -3.15
C VAL A 60 3.53 -8.46 -1.70
N VAL A 61 2.36 -9.03 -1.42
CA VAL A 61 1.94 -9.37 -0.05
C VAL A 61 2.92 -10.35 0.59
N GLY A 62 3.54 -9.94 1.70
CA GLY A 62 4.41 -10.81 2.50
C GLY A 62 5.82 -11.03 1.95
N ARG A 63 6.21 -10.38 0.85
CA ARG A 63 7.56 -10.54 0.25
C ARG A 63 8.71 -10.13 1.17
N ALA A 64 8.49 -9.27 2.17
CA ALA A 64 9.54 -8.90 3.13
C ALA A 64 10.00 -10.09 4.00
N HIS A 65 9.19 -11.13 4.10
CA HIS A 65 9.46 -12.30 4.94
C HIS A 65 10.00 -13.51 4.15
N GLY A 66 10.24 -13.38 2.84
CA GLY A 66 10.80 -14.45 2.01
C GLY A 66 9.82 -15.56 1.61
N ALA A 67 8.50 -15.34 1.70
CA ALA A 67 7.54 -16.24 1.09
C ALA A 67 7.56 -16.03 -0.43
N ALA A 68 8.14 -17.01 -1.13
CA ALA A 68 8.16 -17.09 -2.60
C ALA A 68 6.79 -17.48 -3.15
#